data_AF-A0A1I5F2J6-F1
#
_entry.id   AF-A0A1I5F2J6-F1
#
_cell.length_a   1.000
_cell.length_b   1.000
_cell.length_c   1.000
_cell.angle_alpha   90.00
_cell.angle_beta   90.00
_cell.angle_gamma   90.00
#
_symmetry.space_group_name_H-M   'P 1'
#
loop_
_entity.id
_entity.type
_entity.pdbx_description
1 polymer ?
#
loop_
_entity_poly.entity_id
_entity_poly.type
_entity_poly.pdbx_seq_one_letter_code
_entity_poly.pdbx_strand_id
1 'polypeptide(L)'
;MGGPTAVLEGLGVRPADADLTVVQFSSAFCGPCRATRARLQHLQATRPGLACVQVDAESHLDAVRALGVRRTPTLLYLDREGRLLGRSDGAPRPQELTALVDAHTGARS
;
A
#
# COMPACT_ATOMS: atom_id res chain seq x y z
N MET A 1 -8.53 21.24 0.56
CA MET A 1 -7.22 20.58 0.38
C MET A 1 -7.42 19.10 0.65
N GLY A 2 -7.63 18.31 -0.40
CA GLY A 2 -7.77 16.86 -0.26
C GLY A 2 -6.45 16.27 0.23
N GLY A 3 -6.47 15.61 1.38
CA GLY A 3 -5.30 14.93 1.91
C GLY A 3 -4.86 13.77 1.00
N PRO A 4 -3.74 13.10 1.32
CA PRO A 4 -3.24 11.95 0.56
C PRO A 4 -4.32 10.88 0.33
N THR A 5 -5.25 10.72 1.26
CA THR A 5 -6.41 9.82 1.16
C THR A 5 -7.31 10.12 -0.03
N ALA A 6 -7.65 11.39 -0.29
CA ALA A 6 -8.56 11.77 -1.37
C ALA A 6 -7.96 11.43 -2.76
N VAL A 7 -6.63 11.57 -2.88
CA VAL A 7 -5.91 11.14 -4.09
C VAL A 7 -6.00 9.63 -4.25
N LEU A 8 -5.80 8.88 -3.17
CA LEU A 8 -5.86 7.41 -3.19
C LEU A 8 -7.27 6.89 -3.48
N GLU A 9 -8.31 7.52 -2.94
CA GLU A 9 -9.70 7.19 -3.24
C GLU A 9 -10.03 7.38 -4.73
N GLY A 10 -9.47 8.43 -5.34
CA GLY A 10 -9.55 8.69 -6.78
C GLY A 10 -8.86 7.63 -7.63
N LEU A 11 -7.86 6.93 -7.08
CA LEU A 11 -7.22 5.76 -7.71
C LEU A 11 -8.00 4.45 -7.51
N GLY A 12 -9.17 4.50 -6.87
CA GLY A 12 -9.97 3.32 -6.56
C GLY A 12 -9.58 2.62 -5.26
N VAL A 13 -8.70 3.22 -4.44
CA VAL A 13 -8.37 2.67 -3.11
C VAL A 13 -9.60 2.81 -2.22
N ARG A 14 -9.96 1.73 -1.52
CA ARG A 14 -11.10 1.68 -0.59
C ARG A 14 -10.60 1.21 0.78
N PRO A 15 -10.07 2.12 1.60
CA PRO A 15 -9.55 1.76 2.91
C PRO A 15 -10.61 1.16 3.82
N ALA A 16 -11.88 1.58 3.69
CA ALA A 16 -13.00 1.13 4.51
C ALA A 16 -13.30 -0.38 4.42
N ASP A 17 -12.82 -1.07 3.39
CA ASP A 17 -13.07 -2.49 3.14
C ASP A 17 -12.12 -3.42 3.92
N ALA A 18 -11.06 -2.89 4.53
CA ALA A 18 -10.04 -3.67 5.23
C ALA A 18 -9.51 -2.93 6.47
N ASP A 19 -8.96 -3.67 7.43
CA ASP A 19 -8.34 -3.08 8.63
C ASP A 19 -7.02 -2.37 8.28
N LEU A 20 -6.28 -2.95 7.33
CA LEU A 20 -5.09 -2.34 6.74
C LEU A 20 -5.19 -2.39 5.22
N THR A 21 -5.06 -1.22 4.58
CA THR A 21 -4.93 -1.12 3.13
C THR A 21 -3.50 -0.70 2.77
N VAL A 22 -2.84 -1.54 1.97
CA VAL A 22 -1.49 -1.30 1.47
C VAL A 22 -1.55 -0.93 0.00
N VAL A 23 -1.16 0.30 -0.31
CA VAL A 23 -1.09 0.79 -1.70
C VAL A 23 0.36 0.76 -2.13
N GLN A 24 0.68 -0.09 -3.08
CA GLN A 24 2.01 -0.19 -3.67
C GLN A 24 2.05 0.55 -5.00
N PHE A 25 2.85 1.61 -5.07
CA PHE A 25 3.26 2.24 -6.32
C PHE A 25 4.37 1.42 -6.95
N SER A 26 4.12 0.92 -8.16
CA SER A 26 5.04 0.11 -8.96
C SER A 26 5.22 0.71 -10.34
N SER A 27 6.27 0.27 -11.05
CA SER A 27 6.49 0.58 -12.47
C SER A 27 6.61 -0.72 -13.27
N ALA A 28 6.33 -0.68 -14.57
CA ALA A 28 6.06 -1.87 -15.39
C ALA A 28 7.19 -2.93 -15.38
N PHE A 29 8.42 -2.53 -15.07
CA PHE A 29 9.60 -3.41 -15.15
C PHE A 29 10.41 -3.54 -13.85
N CYS A 30 9.91 -3.08 -12.71
CA CYS A 30 10.69 -3.14 -11.47
C CYS A 30 10.69 -4.57 -10.86
N GLY A 31 11.83 -5.25 -10.89
CA GLY A 31 12.05 -6.55 -10.23
C GLY A 31 11.69 -6.55 -8.74
N PRO A 32 12.18 -5.58 -7.95
CA PRO A 32 11.79 -5.41 -6.55
C PRO A 32 10.28 -5.25 -6.33
N CYS A 33 9.56 -4.56 -7.23
CA CYS A 33 8.11 -4.41 -7.11
C CYS A 33 7.39 -5.76 -7.17
N ARG A 34 7.81 -6.67 -8.05
CA ARG A 34 7.22 -8.00 -8.19
C ARG A 34 7.41 -8.85 -6.93
N ALA A 35 8.59 -8.78 -6.31
CA ALA A 35 8.86 -9.51 -5.06
C ALA A 35 7.98 -9.01 -3.91
N THR A 36 7.87 -7.69 -3.73
CA THR A 36 6.98 -7.09 -2.73
C THR A 36 5.51 -7.44 -2.98
N ARG A 37 5.06 -7.40 -4.25
CA ARG A 37 3.69 -7.75 -4.62
C ARG A 37 3.36 -9.21 -4.28
N ALA A 38 4.23 -10.15 -4.64
CA ALA A 38 4.02 -11.57 -4.33
C ALA A 38 3.91 -11.80 -2.81
N ARG A 39 4.72 -11.09 -2.02
CA ARG A 39 4.65 -11.14 -0.55
C ARG A 39 3.33 -10.58 -0.02
N LEU A 40 2.88 -9.43 -0.53
CA LEU A 40 1.61 -8.81 -0.15
C LEU A 40 0.41 -9.73 -0.47
N GLN A 41 0.43 -10.38 -1.63
CA GLN A 41 -0.59 -11.37 -2.01
C GLN A 41 -0.61 -12.57 -1.06
N HIS A 42 0.56 -13.06 -0.65
CA HIS A 42 0.65 -14.15 0.32
C HIS A 42 0.15 -13.74 1.72
N LEU A 43 0.47 -12.53 2.17
CA LEU A 43 -0.03 -12.00 3.43
C LEU A 43 -1.56 -11.82 3.38
N GLN A 44 -2.10 -11.34 2.25
CA GLN A 44 -3.54 -11.17 2.07
C GLN A 44 -4.29 -12.50 2.13
N ALA A 45 -3.72 -13.58 1.59
CA ALA A 45 -4.31 -14.91 1.65
C ALA A 45 -4.44 -15.46 3.10
N THR A 46 -3.61 -14.98 4.02
CA THR A 46 -3.59 -15.43 5.43
C THR A 46 -4.22 -14.43 6.39
N ARG A 47 -4.50 -13.20 5.92
CA ARG A 47 -4.98 -12.08 6.74
C ARG A 47 -6.12 -11.39 6.01
N PRO A 48 -7.38 -11.76 6.28
CA PRO A 48 -8.54 -11.22 5.57
C PRO A 48 -8.74 -9.71 5.80
N GLY A 49 -8.18 -9.15 6.88
CA GLY A 49 -8.16 -7.70 7.14
C GLY A 49 -7.14 -6.92 6.30
N LEU A 50 -6.42 -7.55 5.37
CA LEU A 50 -5.44 -6.90 4.49
C LEU A 50 -6.00 -6.66 3.08
N ALA A 51 -6.11 -5.39 2.67
CA ALA A 51 -6.30 -5.03 1.27
C ALA A 51 -4.97 -4.61 0.64
N CYS A 52 -4.67 -5.14 -0.55
CA CYS A 52 -3.48 -4.80 -1.31
C CYS A 52 -3.88 -4.17 -2.65
N VAL A 53 -3.54 -2.91 -2.87
CA VAL A 53 -3.83 -2.18 -4.11
C VAL A 53 -2.53 -1.88 -4.83
N GLN A 54 -2.47 -2.20 -6.12
CA GLN A 54 -1.33 -1.94 -6.97
C GLN A 54 -1.63 -0.74 -7.87
N VAL A 55 -0.81 0.30 -7.77
CA VAL A 55 -0.93 1.49 -8.60
C VAL A 55 0.31 1.57 -9.48
N ASP A 56 0.08 1.71 -10.80
CA ASP A 56 1.15 2.04 -11.72
C ASP A 56 1.50 3.54 -11.59
N ALA A 57 2.73 3.80 -11.16
CA ALA A 57 3.26 5.15 -11.01
C ALA A 57 3.42 5.87 -12.35
N GLU A 58 3.73 5.15 -13.42
CA GLU A 58 3.91 5.71 -14.78
C GLU A 58 2.57 6.14 -15.38
N SER A 59 1.49 5.41 -15.04
CA SER A 59 0.13 5.72 -15.46
C SER A 59 -0.57 6.80 -14.62
N HIS A 60 -0.06 7.11 -13.40
CA HIS A 60 -0.69 8.03 -12.45
C HIS A 60 0.26 9.11 -11.93
N LEU A 61 0.90 9.84 -12.84
CA LEU A 61 1.91 10.86 -12.52
C LEU A 61 1.40 11.97 -11.59
N ASP A 62 0.13 12.37 -11.71
CA ASP A 62 -0.47 13.40 -10.85
C ASP A 62 -0.56 12.92 -9.39
N ALA A 63 -0.95 11.66 -9.18
CA ALA A 63 -1.01 11.06 -7.86
C ALA A 63 0.40 10.88 -7.26
N VAL A 64 1.37 10.44 -8.08
CA VAL A 64 2.78 10.32 -7.68
C VAL A 64 3.31 11.67 -7.19
N ARG A 65 3.02 12.76 -7.91
CA ARG A 65 3.43 14.12 -7.52
C ARG A 65 2.72 14.58 -6.24
N ALA A 66 1.40 14.39 -6.16
CA ALA A 66 0.61 14.79 -4.99
C ALA A 66 1.01 14.04 -3.71
N LEU A 67 1.37 12.76 -3.83
CA LEU A 67 1.80 11.89 -2.72
C LEU A 67 3.31 11.97 -2.44
N GLY A 68 4.06 12.67 -3.30
CA GLY A 68 5.52 12.84 -3.18
C GLY A 68 6.30 11.54 -3.39
N VAL A 69 5.80 10.62 -4.22
CA VAL A 69 6.44 9.36 -4.58
C VAL A 69 7.66 9.67 -5.46
N ARG A 70 8.87 9.50 -4.91
CA ARG A 70 10.14 9.79 -5.62
C ARG A 70 10.87 8.57 -6.16
N ARG A 71 10.57 7.39 -5.62
CA ARG A 71 11.24 6.13 -5.98
C ARG A 71 10.25 4.97 -5.96
N THR A 72 10.45 3.97 -6.82
CA THR A 72 9.63 2.75 -6.84
C THR A 72 10.44 1.54 -6.33
N PRO A 73 9.81 0.60 -5.59
CA PRO A 73 8.44 0.65 -5.10
C PRO A 73 8.26 1.69 -3.97
N THR A 74 7.09 2.33 -3.86
CA THR A 74 6.69 3.06 -2.65
C THR A 74 5.41 2.44 -2.12
N LEU A 75 5.35 2.20 -0.81
CA LEU A 75 4.17 1.63 -0.16
C LEU A 75 3.55 2.68 0.76
N LEU A 76 2.24 2.83 0.68
CA LEU A 76 1.45 3.63 1.60
C LEU A 76 0.57 2.69 2.43
N TYR A 77 0.51 2.93 3.74
CA TYR A 77 -0.27 2.13 4.67
C TYR A 77 -1.43 2.98 5.18
N LEU A 78 -2.65 2.49 4.98
CA LEU A 78 -3.87 3.17 5.40
C LEU A 78 -4.64 2.29 6.39
N ASP A 79 -5.19 2.92 7.43
CA ASP A 79 -6.20 2.26 8.27
C ASP A 79 -7.57 2.23 7.57
N ARG A 80 -8.53 1.60 8.23
CA ARG A 80 -9.91 1.50 7.77
C ARG A 80 -10.58 2.88 7.59
N GLU A 81 -10.22 3.86 8.42
CA GLU A 81 -10.70 5.23 8.31
C GLU A 81 -10.04 6.01 7.16
N GLY A 82 -9.11 5.40 6.43
CA GLY A 82 -8.38 6.02 5.32
C GLY A 82 -7.29 6.98 5.79
N ARG A 83 -6.88 6.94 7.06
CA ARG A 83 -5.76 7.73 7.55
C ARG A 83 -4.45 7.04 7.15
N LEU A 84 -3.50 7.85 6.69
CA LEU A 84 -2.16 7.36 6.36
C LEU A 84 -1.41 7.03 7.67
N LEU A 85 -1.26 5.75 7.96
CA LEU A 85 -0.49 5.22 9.08
C LEU A 85 1.01 5.45 8.88
N GLY A 86 1.45 5.40 7.63
CA GLY A 86 2.84 5.65 7.26
C GLY A 86 3.12 5.34 5.80
N ARG A 87 4.39 5.44 5.44
CA ARG A 87 4.88 5.06 4.11
C ARG A 87 6.26 4.42 4.18
N SER A 88 6.51 3.55 3.21
CA SER A 88 7.84 3.02 2.91
C SER A 88 8.25 3.53 1.54
N ASP A 89 9.23 4.44 1.52
CA ASP A 89 9.89 4.85 0.30
C ASP A 89 10.90 3.75 -0.07
N GLY A 90 10.61 2.88 -1.03
CA GLY A 90 11.44 1.72 -1.37
C GLY A 90 10.83 0.38 -0.92
N ALA A 91 11.50 -0.71 -1.27
CA ALA A 91 11.08 -2.06 -0.87
C ALA A 91 11.38 -2.26 0.63
N PRO A 92 10.36 -2.37 1.51
CA PRO A 92 10.61 -2.64 2.92
C PRO A 92 11.19 -4.03 3.09
N ARG A 93 11.84 -4.28 4.23
CA ARG A 93 12.29 -5.64 4.49
C ARG A 93 11.07 -6.56 4.63
N PRO A 94 11.19 -7.81 4.14
CA PRO A 94 10.24 -8.89 4.39
C PRO A 94 9.59 -8.87 5.79
N GLN A 95 10.42 -8.85 6.83
CA GLN A 95 10.02 -8.95 8.23
C GLN A 95 9.29 -7.69 8.70
N GLU A 96 9.77 -6.51 8.31
CA GLU A 96 9.15 -5.22 8.63
C GLU A 96 7.74 -5.14 8.03
N LEU A 97 7.57 -5.56 6.77
CA LEU A 97 6.27 -5.58 6.12
C LEU A 97 5.31 -6.54 6.82
N THR A 98 5.78 -7.74 7.17
CA THR A 98 4.95 -8.73 7.87
C THR A 98 4.55 -8.22 9.26
N ALA A 99 5.48 -7.67 10.03
CA ALA A 99 5.20 -7.12 11.35
C ALA A 99 4.21 -5.95 11.30
N LEU A 100 4.34 -5.05 10.32
CA LEU A 100 3.41 -3.94 10.14
C LEU A 100 2.01 -4.45 9.81
N VAL A 101 1.91 -5.42 8.90
CA VAL A 101 0.65 -6.06 8.57
C VAL A 101 0.05 -6.72 9.82
N ASP A 102 0.82 -7.53 10.55
CA ASP A 102 0.36 -8.23 11.76
C ASP A 102 -0.14 -7.27 12.85
N ALA A 103 0.49 -6.11 12.99
CA ALA A 103 0.10 -5.10 13.95
C ALA A 103 -1.27 -4.47 13.67
N HIS A 104 -1.74 -4.48 12.41
CA HIS A 104 -2.97 -3.79 11.99
C HIS A 104 -4.06 -4.74 11.47
N THR A 105 -3.70 -5.91 10.98
CA THR A 105 -4.65 -6.94 10.52
C THR A 105 -4.86 -8.02 11.57
N GLY A 106 -4.75 -7.63 12.85
CA GLY A 106 -4.81 -8.53 13.98
C GLY A 106 -5.94 -9.54 13.81
N ALA A 107 -5.62 -10.82 13.99
CA ALA A 107 -6.61 -11.89 14.10
C ALA A 107 -7.64 -11.43 15.14
N ARG A 108 -8.83 -11.01 14.70
CA ARG A 108 -9.87 -10.52 15.60
C ARG A 108 -10.13 -11.65 16.61
N SER A 109 -9.78 -11.37 17.86
CA SER A 109 -10.05 -12.20 19.03
C SER A 109 -11.54 -12.26 19.30
#